data_AF-A0A4Z0JQJ6-F1
#
_entry.id   AF-A0A4Z0JQJ6-F1
#
_cell.length_a   1.000
_cell.length_b   1.000
_cell.length_c   1.000
_cell.angle_alpha   90.00
_cell.angle_beta   90.00
_cell.angle_gamma   90.00
#
_symmetry.space_group_name_H-M   'P 1'
#
loop_
_entity.id
_entity.type
_entity.pdbx_description
1 polymer ?
#
loop_
_entity_poly.entity_id
_entity_poly.type
_entity_poly.pdbx_seq_one_letter_code
_entity_poly.pdbx_strand_id
1 'polypeptide(L)'
;MNSNGKYQLRWFAVDPDFQGLGIGSKLLDTLKDQVKLKNIDEVYLWTVDELQGARNLYKQYRFTLIESKDNNDWCDHPIHEEKWLYKKEDETMTEKRTELMHLIDVAYNNVKDNKYENFRKELPRYYKDLQNDEDYLKVMLSLKSALLQADLTLNIKQRISGLPAEYGDIYKFIDPQLKQVDSKTIDKYSHYGFVPLKLGSTIKYF
;
A
#
# COMPACT_ATOMS: atom_id res chain seq x y z
N MET A 1 -7.76 -2.99 25.36
CA MET A 1 -7.31 -3.67 24.13
C MET A 1 -6.32 -4.73 24.55
N ASN A 2 -6.63 -6.00 24.36
CA ASN A 2 -5.68 -7.08 24.64
C ASN A 2 -4.66 -7.08 23.50
N SER A 3 -3.42 -6.65 23.77
CA SER A 3 -2.33 -6.82 22.82
C SER A 3 -2.08 -8.31 22.66
N ASN A 4 -2.34 -8.86 21.49
CA ASN A 4 -2.12 -10.28 21.20
C ASN A 4 -0.64 -10.59 20.95
N GLY A 5 0.23 -9.57 21.01
CA GLY A 5 1.66 -9.72 21.24
C GLY A 5 2.49 -9.70 19.97
N LYS A 6 3.82 -9.78 20.18
CA LYS A 6 4.84 -9.76 19.14
C LYS A 6 5.42 -11.15 18.92
N TYR A 7 5.43 -11.62 17.68
CA TYR A 7 5.93 -12.95 17.32
C TYR A 7 7.14 -12.87 16.39
N GLN A 8 8.00 -13.88 16.47
CA GLN A 8 9.13 -14.05 15.56
C GLN A 8 8.84 -15.16 14.55
N LEU A 9 8.92 -14.86 13.26
CA LEU A 9 9.06 -15.87 12.21
C LEU A 9 10.53 -16.30 12.17
N ARG A 10 10.84 -17.48 12.73
CA ARG A 10 12.22 -17.95 12.88
C ARG A 10 12.79 -18.59 11.62
N TRP A 11 12.04 -19.48 11.00
CA TRP A 11 12.47 -20.21 9.81
C TRP A 11 11.53 -19.89 8.66
N PHE A 12 12.07 -19.27 7.63
CA PHE A 12 11.40 -19.00 6.38
C PHE A 12 12.37 -19.33 5.24
N ALA A 13 12.21 -20.51 4.67
CA ALA A 13 13.08 -21.02 3.62
C ALA A 13 12.26 -21.80 2.60
N VAL A 14 12.70 -21.74 1.35
CA VAL A 14 12.24 -22.59 0.26
C VAL A 14 13.47 -23.23 -0.32
N ASP A 15 13.43 -24.55 -0.47
CA ASP A 15 14.49 -25.31 -1.10
C ASP A 15 14.84 -24.71 -2.49
N PRO A 16 16.13 -24.54 -2.81
CA PRO A 16 16.57 -23.92 -4.07
C PRO A 16 15.90 -24.47 -5.32
N ASP A 17 15.65 -25.78 -5.39
CA ASP A 17 15.03 -26.44 -6.55
C ASP A 17 13.56 -26.02 -6.76
N PHE A 18 12.96 -25.38 -5.75
CA PHE A 18 11.57 -24.95 -5.72
C PHE A 18 11.41 -23.43 -5.64
N GLN A 19 12.51 -22.67 -5.74
CA GLN A 19 12.46 -21.21 -5.77
C GLN A 19 11.92 -20.69 -7.12
N GLY A 20 11.36 -19.48 -7.12
CA GLY A 20 10.75 -18.89 -8.31
C GLY A 20 9.36 -19.44 -8.70
N LEU A 21 8.87 -20.47 -8.01
CA LEU A 21 7.56 -21.10 -8.28
C LEU A 21 6.39 -20.51 -7.46
N GLY A 22 6.61 -19.39 -6.75
CA GLY A 22 5.58 -18.74 -5.93
C GLY A 22 5.30 -19.43 -4.57
N ILE A 23 6.11 -20.41 -4.17
CA ILE A 23 5.93 -21.13 -2.88
C ILE A 23 6.13 -20.19 -1.69
N GLY A 24 7.14 -19.32 -1.73
CA GLY A 24 7.38 -18.33 -0.68
C GLY A 24 6.18 -17.41 -0.45
N SER A 25 5.51 -16.97 -1.53
CA SER A 25 4.28 -16.17 -1.44
C SER A 25 3.18 -16.95 -0.73
N LYS A 26 2.92 -18.20 -1.12
CA LYS A 26 1.90 -19.05 -0.46
C LYS A 26 2.18 -19.26 1.03
N LEU A 27 3.44 -19.39 1.42
CA LEU A 27 3.82 -19.49 2.83
C LEU A 27 3.51 -18.20 3.60
N LEU A 28 3.78 -17.04 3.01
CA LEU A 28 3.45 -15.75 3.64
C LEU A 28 1.94 -15.46 3.62
N ASP A 29 1.20 -15.90 2.61
CA ASP A 29 -0.27 -15.87 2.61
C ASP A 29 -0.81 -16.65 3.82
N THR A 30 -0.27 -17.86 4.03
CA THR A 30 -0.64 -18.69 5.19
C THR A 30 -0.29 -18.00 6.52
N LEU A 31 0.89 -17.37 6.60
CA LEU A 31 1.28 -16.57 7.78
C LEU A 31 0.30 -15.42 8.02
N LYS A 32 -0.08 -14.69 6.96
CA LYS A 32 -1.00 -13.57 7.01
C LYS A 32 -2.38 -13.99 7.50
N ASP A 33 -2.88 -15.13 7.03
CA ASP A 33 -4.14 -15.70 7.50
C ASP A 33 -4.08 -16.06 8.99
N GLN A 34 -2.96 -16.63 9.45
CA GLN A 34 -2.75 -16.91 10.88
C GLN A 34 -2.66 -15.64 11.73
N VAL A 35 -1.99 -14.60 11.24
CA VAL A 35 -1.90 -13.29 11.89
C VAL A 35 -3.28 -12.67 12.05
N LYS A 36 -4.11 -12.71 10.99
CA LYS A 36 -5.49 -12.23 11.03
C LYS A 36 -6.36 -13.05 11.99
N LEU A 37 -6.34 -14.38 11.86
CA LEU A 37 -7.13 -15.31 12.68
C LEU A 37 -6.83 -15.17 14.18
N LYS A 38 -5.54 -15.06 14.53
CA LYS A 38 -5.09 -14.91 15.92
C LYS A 38 -5.03 -13.46 16.37
N ASN A 39 -5.41 -12.51 15.50
CA ASN A 39 -5.37 -11.09 15.75
C ASN A 39 -4.00 -10.63 16.30
N ILE A 40 -2.90 -11.10 15.69
CA ILE A 40 -1.52 -10.79 16.11
C ILE A 40 -1.16 -9.34 15.74
N ASP A 41 -0.54 -8.60 16.65
CA ASP A 41 -0.21 -7.18 16.46
C ASP A 41 1.07 -6.99 15.64
N GLU A 42 2.09 -7.79 15.92
CA GLU A 42 3.42 -7.65 15.30
C GLU A 42 4.04 -9.01 14.96
N VAL A 43 4.62 -9.09 13.77
CA VAL A 43 5.48 -10.22 13.37
C VAL A 43 6.80 -9.67 12.88
N TYR A 44 7.91 -10.17 13.40
CA TYR A 44 9.23 -9.81 12.91
C TYR A 44 10.04 -11.04 12.47
N LEU A 45 11.02 -10.80 11.61
CA LEU A 45 12.02 -11.77 11.20
C LEU A 45 13.38 -11.12 11.10
N TRP A 46 14.42 -11.94 11.17
CA TRP A 46 15.78 -11.58 10.81
C TRP A 46 16.14 -12.26 9.50
N THR A 47 16.84 -11.53 8.63
CA THR A 47 17.36 -12.00 7.34
C THR A 47 18.74 -11.37 7.13
N VAL A 48 19.46 -11.78 6.10
CA VAL A 48 20.65 -11.08 5.62
C VAL A 48 20.33 -10.30 4.35
N ASP A 49 21.07 -9.23 4.07
CA ASP A 49 20.76 -8.28 3.00
C ASP A 49 21.00 -8.85 1.59
N GLU A 50 21.84 -9.89 1.47
CA GLU A 50 22.14 -10.59 0.21
C GLU A 50 20.95 -11.42 -0.31
N LEU A 51 19.99 -11.75 0.57
CA LEU A 51 18.78 -12.51 0.20
C LEU A 51 17.72 -11.61 -0.48
N GLN A 52 18.08 -11.04 -1.64
CA GLN A 52 17.26 -10.07 -2.35
C GLN A 52 15.85 -10.59 -2.70
N GLY A 53 15.72 -11.88 -3.04
CA GLY A 53 14.44 -12.52 -3.31
C GLY A 53 13.51 -12.51 -2.10
N ALA A 54 14.04 -12.84 -0.91
CA ALA A 54 13.29 -12.80 0.34
C ALA A 54 12.92 -11.37 0.73
N ARG A 55 13.85 -10.41 0.62
CA ARG A 55 13.60 -8.97 0.90
C ARG A 55 12.49 -8.40 0.02
N ASN A 56 12.49 -8.73 -1.26
CA ASN A 56 11.43 -8.30 -2.17
C ASN A 56 10.08 -8.87 -1.75
N LEU A 57 10.05 -10.14 -1.36
CA LEU A 57 8.84 -10.78 -0.87
C LEU A 57 8.36 -10.15 0.45
N TYR A 58 9.24 -9.89 1.42
CA TYR A 58 8.89 -9.22 2.67
C TYR A 58 8.25 -7.85 2.43
N LYS A 59 8.80 -7.04 1.51
CA LYS A 59 8.22 -5.75 1.11
C LYS A 59 6.81 -5.91 0.53
N GLN A 60 6.59 -6.90 -0.33
CA GLN A 60 5.27 -7.20 -0.89
C GLN A 60 4.24 -7.54 0.19
N TYR A 61 4.68 -8.13 1.30
CA TYR A 61 3.84 -8.47 2.46
C TYR A 61 3.89 -7.40 3.58
N ARG A 62 4.27 -6.16 3.24
CA ARG A 62 4.33 -4.98 4.14
C ARG A 62 5.24 -5.11 5.35
N PHE A 63 6.21 -6.01 5.31
CA PHE A 63 7.30 -5.94 6.26
C PHE A 63 8.15 -4.72 5.94
N THR A 64 8.57 -4.03 6.98
CA THR A 64 9.45 -2.86 6.89
C THR A 64 10.77 -3.17 7.56
N LEU A 65 11.88 -2.77 6.93
CA LEU A 65 13.19 -2.81 7.54
C LEU A 65 13.21 -1.81 8.72
N ILE A 66 13.47 -2.30 9.93
CA ILE A 66 13.49 -1.48 11.15
C ILE A 66 14.87 -1.42 11.81
N GLU A 67 15.78 -2.33 11.45
CA GLU A 67 17.10 -2.45 12.07
C GLU A 67 18.03 -3.15 11.07
N SER A 68 19.26 -2.65 10.96
CA SER A 68 20.36 -3.28 10.22
C SER A 68 21.61 -3.26 11.09
N LYS A 69 22.36 -4.36 11.14
CA LYS A 69 23.61 -4.44 11.89
C LYS A 69 24.61 -5.37 11.20
N ASP A 70 25.88 -5.10 11.42
CA ASP A 70 26.96 -5.97 10.97
C ASP A 70 27.05 -7.19 11.89
N ASN A 71 27.24 -8.36 11.30
CA ASN A 71 27.58 -9.58 12.02
C ASN A 71 28.80 -10.21 11.35
N ASN A 72 29.89 -10.31 12.13
CA ASN A 72 31.16 -10.92 11.69
C ASN A 72 31.40 -12.28 12.37
N ASP A 73 30.45 -12.75 13.19
CA ASP A 73 30.63 -13.92 14.05
C ASP A 73 30.10 -15.21 13.41
N TRP A 74 29.24 -15.11 12.38
CA TRP A 74 28.53 -16.27 11.82
C TRP A 74 29.20 -16.87 10.58
N CYS A 75 29.97 -16.08 9.83
CA CYS A 75 30.60 -16.48 8.57
C CYS A 75 32.01 -15.86 8.45
N ASP A 76 32.84 -16.45 7.58
CA ASP A 76 34.20 -15.96 7.28
C ASP A 76 34.22 -14.62 6.50
N HIS A 77 33.05 -14.04 6.22
CA HIS A 77 32.87 -12.74 5.62
C HIS A 77 31.84 -11.94 6.42
N PRO A 78 31.95 -10.60 6.49
CA PRO A 78 30.93 -9.74 7.07
C PRO A 78 29.59 -9.98 6.40
N ILE A 79 28.55 -10.21 7.21
CA ILE A 79 27.15 -10.23 6.75
C ILE A 79 26.39 -9.08 7.39
N HIS A 80 25.41 -8.54 6.68
CA HIS A 80 24.54 -7.49 7.21
C HIS A 80 23.18 -8.09 7.57
N GLU A 81 22.94 -8.24 8.86
CA GLU A 81 21.66 -8.73 9.36
C GLU A 81 20.63 -7.60 9.35
N GLU A 82 19.46 -7.90 8.80
CA GLU A 82 18.32 -7.02 8.70
C GLU A 82 17.13 -7.56 9.48
N LYS A 83 16.52 -6.71 10.30
CA LYS A 83 15.27 -7.00 10.99
C LYS A 83 14.10 -6.37 10.28
N TRP A 84 13.16 -7.21 9.91
CA TRP A 84 11.96 -6.82 9.18
C TRP A 84 10.73 -6.98 10.07
N LEU A 85 9.86 -5.97 10.11
CA LEU A 85 8.68 -5.92 10.97
C LEU A 85 7.41 -5.70 10.15
N TYR A 86 6.46 -6.61 10.31
CA TYR A 86 5.06 -6.41 10.00
C TYR A 86 4.33 -5.89 11.24
N LYS A 87 3.51 -4.86 11.05
CA LYS A 87 2.56 -4.36 12.06
C LYS A 87 1.15 -4.44 11.51
N LYS A 88 0.23 -4.93 12.33
CA LYS A 88 -1.20 -4.87 12.04
C LYS A 88 -1.62 -3.40 11.92
N GLU A 89 -2.53 -3.11 10.98
CA GLU A 89 -3.20 -1.81 10.94
C GLU A 89 -4.06 -1.64 12.19
N ASP A 90 -4.12 -0.41 12.72
CA ASP A 90 -5.07 -0.10 13.79
C ASP A 90 -6.53 -0.17 13.28
N GLU A 91 -7.48 -0.23 14.22
CA GLU A 91 -8.91 -0.35 13.92
C GLU A 91 -9.40 0.82 13.05
N THR A 92 -8.94 2.04 13.33
CA THR A 92 -9.30 3.25 12.58
C THR A 92 -8.85 3.18 11.12
N MET A 93 -7.65 2.67 10.86
CA MET A 93 -7.13 2.48 9.50
C MET A 93 -7.88 1.37 8.75
N THR A 94 -8.24 0.30 9.46
CA THR A 94 -9.04 -0.80 8.91
C THR A 94 -10.44 -0.30 8.48
N GLU A 95 -11.08 0.52 9.32
CA GLU A 95 -12.36 1.16 9.01
C GLU A 95 -12.24 2.09 7.79
N LYS A 96 -11.21 2.95 7.75
CA LYS A 96 -10.96 3.85 6.61
C LYS A 96 -10.75 3.11 5.30
N ARG A 97 -9.99 2.01 5.34
CA ARG A 97 -9.76 1.14 4.18
C ARG A 97 -11.08 0.53 3.69
N THR A 98 -11.90 0.03 4.60
CA THR A 98 -13.21 -0.57 4.31
C THR A 98 -14.16 0.46 3.69
N GLU A 99 -14.21 1.66 4.25
CA GLU A 99 -15.03 2.75 3.72
C GLU A 99 -14.57 3.18 2.31
N LEU A 100 -13.27 3.29 2.08
CA LEU A 100 -12.75 3.59 0.74
C LEU A 100 -13.13 2.51 -0.28
N MET A 101 -13.06 1.24 0.10
CA MET A 101 -13.50 0.12 -0.75
C MET A 101 -14.99 0.21 -1.07
N HIS A 102 -15.83 0.59 -0.10
CA HIS A 102 -17.26 0.79 -0.31
C HIS A 102 -17.53 1.94 -1.30
N LEU A 103 -16.88 3.10 -1.12
CA LEU A 103 -17.04 4.25 -2.02
C LEU A 103 -16.60 3.91 -3.46
N ILE A 104 -15.53 3.13 -3.62
CA ILE A 104 -15.05 2.65 -4.92
C ILE A 104 -16.10 1.74 -5.59
N ASP A 105 -16.69 0.81 -4.85
CA ASP A 105 -17.72 -0.10 -5.37
C ASP A 105 -18.99 0.67 -5.78
N VAL A 106 -19.45 1.60 -4.94
CA VAL A 106 -20.58 2.49 -5.25
C VAL A 106 -20.31 3.27 -6.53
N ALA A 107 -19.12 3.86 -6.67
CA ALA A 107 -18.74 4.62 -7.85
C ALA A 107 -18.67 3.76 -9.13
N TYR A 108 -18.13 2.54 -9.02
CA TYR A 108 -18.09 1.58 -10.13
C TYR A 108 -19.49 1.17 -10.59
N ASN A 109 -20.39 0.94 -9.64
CA ASN A 109 -21.74 0.48 -9.90
C ASN A 109 -22.67 1.60 -10.38
N ASN A 110 -22.53 2.83 -9.91
CA ASN A 110 -23.50 3.89 -10.21
C ASN A 110 -23.08 4.81 -11.36
N VAL A 111 -21.79 5.05 -11.59
CA VAL A 111 -21.34 5.90 -12.70
C VAL A 111 -21.41 5.10 -14.00
N LYS A 112 -22.47 5.33 -14.80
CA LYS A 112 -22.70 4.63 -16.07
C LYS A 112 -22.46 5.48 -17.32
N ASP A 113 -22.14 6.75 -17.17
CA ASP A 113 -21.82 7.63 -18.30
C ASP A 113 -20.55 7.15 -19.03
N ASN A 114 -20.67 6.96 -20.35
CA ASN A 114 -19.59 6.51 -21.23
C ASN A 114 -18.36 7.44 -21.22
N LYS A 115 -18.56 8.73 -20.90
CA LYS A 115 -17.46 9.69 -20.75
C LYS A 115 -16.40 9.21 -19.75
N TYR A 116 -16.82 8.51 -18.70
CA TYR A 116 -15.95 8.04 -17.62
C TYR A 116 -15.61 6.56 -17.71
N GLU A 117 -15.92 5.88 -18.83
CA GLU A 117 -15.74 4.44 -18.96
C GLU A 117 -14.30 3.98 -18.69
N ASN A 118 -13.32 4.73 -19.21
CA ASN A 118 -11.90 4.42 -19.02
C ASN A 118 -11.51 4.47 -17.55
N PHE A 119 -11.81 5.59 -16.86
CA PHE A 119 -11.51 5.72 -15.44
C PHE A 119 -12.28 4.70 -14.60
N ARG A 120 -13.56 4.46 -14.91
CA ARG A 120 -14.37 3.46 -14.20
C ARG A 120 -13.77 2.06 -14.28
N LYS A 121 -13.19 1.67 -15.43
CA LYS A 121 -12.51 0.37 -15.59
C LYS A 121 -11.26 0.22 -14.73
N GLU A 122 -10.69 1.31 -14.20
CA GLU A 122 -9.57 1.26 -13.26
C GLU A 122 -10.00 1.02 -11.82
N LEU A 123 -11.24 1.35 -11.44
CA LEU A 123 -11.74 1.22 -10.05
C LEU A 123 -11.56 -0.19 -9.45
N PRO A 124 -11.80 -1.30 -10.18
CA PRO A 124 -11.55 -2.64 -9.67
C PRO A 124 -10.09 -2.90 -9.27
N ARG A 125 -9.11 -2.24 -9.92
CA ARG A 125 -7.69 -2.33 -9.52
C ARG A 125 -7.50 -1.77 -8.11
N TYR A 126 -8.02 -0.57 -7.85
CA TYR A 126 -7.91 0.08 -6.53
C TYR A 126 -8.61 -0.73 -5.43
N TYR A 127 -9.79 -1.28 -5.72
CA TYR A 127 -10.47 -2.17 -4.78
C TYR A 127 -9.60 -3.38 -4.42
N LYS A 128 -9.01 -4.03 -5.43
CA LYS A 128 -8.13 -5.19 -5.25
C LYS A 128 -6.86 -4.84 -4.48
N ASP A 129 -6.26 -3.68 -4.76
CA ASP A 129 -5.09 -3.20 -4.03
C ASP A 129 -5.43 -2.98 -2.54
N LEU A 130 -6.60 -2.38 -2.25
CA LEU A 130 -7.07 -2.22 -0.87
C LEU A 130 -7.32 -3.56 -0.19
N GLN A 131 -7.96 -4.51 -0.88
CA GLN A 131 -8.24 -5.85 -0.37
C GLN A 131 -6.98 -6.66 -0.08
N ASN A 132 -5.94 -6.51 -0.91
CA ASN A 132 -4.68 -7.24 -0.77
C ASN A 132 -3.72 -6.62 0.25
N ASP A 133 -4.20 -5.65 1.03
CA ASP A 133 -3.43 -4.88 1.99
C ASP A 133 -2.27 -4.10 1.34
N GLU A 134 -2.39 -3.65 0.09
CA GLU A 134 -1.42 -2.70 -0.51
C GLU A 134 -1.30 -1.44 0.38
N ASP A 135 -0.17 -0.76 0.25
CA ASP A 135 0.10 0.50 0.94
C ASP A 135 -1.04 1.51 0.73
N TYR A 136 -1.74 1.82 1.82
CA TYR A 136 -2.93 2.67 1.80
C TYR A 136 -2.63 4.08 1.27
N LEU A 137 -1.48 4.65 1.60
CA LEU A 137 -1.09 5.98 1.12
C LEU A 137 -0.85 5.97 -0.38
N LYS A 138 -0.17 4.94 -0.89
CA LYS A 138 0.06 4.74 -2.33
C LYS A 138 -1.25 4.64 -3.10
N VAL A 139 -2.21 3.87 -2.58
CA VAL A 139 -3.53 3.74 -3.19
C VAL A 139 -4.27 5.09 -3.21
N MET A 140 -4.32 5.80 -2.07
CA MET A 140 -4.98 7.12 -2.01
C MET A 140 -4.34 8.15 -2.94
N LEU A 141 -3.01 8.20 -3.02
CA LEU A 141 -2.29 9.10 -3.93
C LEU A 141 -2.61 8.79 -5.40
N SER A 142 -2.62 7.51 -5.76
CA SER A 142 -2.97 7.07 -7.10
C SER A 142 -4.40 7.38 -7.47
N LEU A 143 -5.34 7.06 -6.59
CA LEU A 143 -6.76 7.32 -6.81
C LEU A 143 -7.06 8.82 -6.90
N LYS A 144 -6.43 9.65 -6.06
CA LYS A 144 -6.53 11.12 -6.14
C LYS A 144 -6.04 11.65 -7.48
N SER A 145 -4.88 11.17 -7.96
CA SER A 145 -4.34 11.58 -9.25
C SER A 145 -5.28 11.18 -10.39
N ALA A 146 -5.77 9.94 -10.38
CA ALA A 146 -6.68 9.43 -11.40
C ALA A 146 -8.01 10.21 -11.42
N LEU A 147 -8.58 10.54 -10.26
CA LEU A 147 -9.78 11.40 -10.16
C LEU A 147 -9.54 12.78 -10.77
N LEU A 148 -8.41 13.43 -10.47
CA LEU A 148 -8.06 14.74 -11.03
C LEU A 148 -7.79 14.69 -12.54
N GLN A 149 -7.58 13.51 -13.11
CA GLN A 149 -7.34 13.29 -14.54
C GLN A 149 -8.55 12.66 -15.26
N ALA A 150 -9.59 12.25 -14.52
CA ALA A 150 -10.75 11.55 -15.06
C ALA A 150 -11.50 12.35 -16.13
N ASP A 151 -11.37 13.69 -16.08
CA ASP A 151 -11.91 14.59 -17.09
C ASP A 151 -11.06 15.84 -17.27
N LEU A 152 -10.14 15.77 -18.23
CA LEU A 152 -9.25 16.89 -18.56
C LEU A 152 -9.94 18.02 -19.35
N THR A 153 -11.21 17.83 -19.74
CA THR A 153 -12.01 18.90 -20.39
C THR A 153 -12.52 19.92 -19.37
N LEU A 154 -12.60 19.54 -18.09
CA LEU A 154 -12.97 20.45 -17.01
C LEU A 154 -11.84 21.42 -16.66
N ASN A 155 -12.21 22.64 -16.29
CA ASN A 155 -11.22 23.57 -15.75
C ASN A 155 -10.68 23.07 -14.40
N ILE A 156 -9.48 23.54 -14.03
CA ILE A 156 -8.76 23.05 -12.85
C ILE A 156 -9.55 23.19 -11.55
N LYS A 157 -10.42 24.21 -11.44
CA LYS A 157 -11.24 24.46 -10.26
C LYS A 157 -12.45 23.52 -10.16
N GLN A 158 -12.85 22.93 -11.29
CA GLN A 158 -14.00 22.05 -11.43
C GLN A 158 -13.62 20.58 -11.61
N ARG A 159 -12.32 20.23 -11.61
CA ARG A 159 -11.85 18.85 -11.83
C ARG A 159 -12.43 17.82 -10.87
N ILE A 160 -12.93 18.24 -9.71
CA ILE A 160 -13.65 17.36 -8.78
C ILE A 160 -15.14 17.69 -8.74
N SER A 161 -15.52 18.96 -8.64
CA SER A 161 -16.95 19.35 -8.54
C SER A 161 -17.76 19.15 -9.82
N GLY A 162 -17.09 18.99 -10.97
CA GLY A 162 -17.72 18.65 -12.25
C GLY A 162 -17.74 17.15 -12.56
N LEU A 163 -17.24 16.30 -11.67
CA LEU A 163 -17.36 14.85 -11.79
C LEU A 163 -18.70 14.36 -11.21
N PRO A 164 -19.13 13.13 -11.56
CA PRO A 164 -20.19 12.43 -10.85
C PRO A 164 -20.01 12.48 -9.33
N ALA A 165 -21.13 12.55 -8.60
CA ALA A 165 -21.12 12.74 -7.15
C ALA A 165 -20.29 11.67 -6.44
N GLU A 166 -20.38 10.42 -6.89
CA GLU A 166 -19.68 9.27 -6.33
C GLU A 166 -18.15 9.41 -6.44
N TYR A 167 -17.64 9.96 -7.55
CA TYR A 167 -16.21 10.28 -7.69
C TYR A 167 -15.80 11.45 -6.78
N GLY A 168 -16.68 12.44 -6.65
CA GLY A 168 -16.51 13.53 -5.69
C GLY A 168 -16.43 13.03 -4.25
N ASP A 169 -17.22 12.03 -3.89
CA ASP A 169 -17.26 11.48 -2.53
C ASP A 169 -15.99 10.69 -2.19
N ILE A 170 -15.46 9.90 -3.14
CA ILE A 170 -14.11 9.31 -3.01
C ILE A 170 -13.07 10.42 -2.76
N TYR A 171 -13.09 11.50 -3.56
CA TYR A 171 -12.12 12.59 -3.39
C TYR A 171 -12.23 13.26 -2.02
N LYS A 172 -13.45 13.58 -1.58
CA LYS A 172 -13.72 14.19 -0.26
C LYS A 172 -13.30 13.28 0.89
N PHE A 173 -13.34 11.97 0.71
CA PHE A 173 -12.85 11.02 1.68
C PHE A 173 -11.31 10.99 1.77
N ILE A 174 -10.61 10.92 0.63
CA ILE A 174 -9.14 10.75 0.61
C ILE A 174 -8.36 12.05 0.84
N ASP A 175 -8.84 13.19 0.35
CA ASP A 175 -8.07 14.45 0.37
C ASP A 175 -7.74 14.95 1.78
N PRO A 176 -8.67 14.95 2.76
CA PRO A 176 -8.36 15.32 4.13
C PRO A 176 -7.34 14.39 4.80
N GLN A 177 -7.37 13.10 4.48
CA GLN A 177 -6.42 12.12 5.01
C GLN A 177 -5.01 12.39 4.48
N LEU A 178 -4.88 12.60 3.16
CA LEU A 178 -3.59 12.92 2.54
C LEU A 178 -3.00 14.24 3.05
N LYS A 179 -3.84 15.23 3.40
CA LYS A 179 -3.39 16.51 3.98
C LYS A 179 -2.81 16.38 5.38
N GLN A 180 -3.13 15.31 6.11
CA GLN A 180 -2.60 15.05 7.46
C GLN A 180 -1.24 14.34 7.42
N VAL A 181 -0.84 13.82 6.26
CA VAL A 181 0.44 13.13 6.08
C VAL A 181 1.55 14.17 5.91
N ASP A 182 2.67 13.99 6.61
CA ASP A 182 3.80 14.88 6.51
C ASP A 182 4.45 14.82 5.10
N SER A 183 5.02 15.94 4.66
CA SER A 183 5.56 16.04 3.30
C SER A 183 6.70 15.07 3.03
N LYS A 184 7.54 14.74 4.03
CA LYS A 184 8.66 13.80 3.85
C LYS A 184 8.17 12.39 3.56
N THR A 185 7.07 11.99 4.19
CA THR A 185 6.41 10.71 3.89
C THR A 185 5.82 10.71 2.49
N ILE A 186 5.16 11.79 2.06
CA ILE A 186 4.63 11.93 0.70
C ILE A 186 5.75 11.88 -0.36
N ASP A 187 6.89 12.53 -0.09
CA ASP A 187 8.03 12.60 -1.02
C ASP A 187 8.62 11.21 -1.35
N LYS A 188 8.47 10.20 -0.46
CA LYS A 188 8.87 8.81 -0.74
C LYS A 188 8.15 8.22 -1.95
N TYR A 189 6.95 8.71 -2.25
CA TYR A 189 6.13 8.21 -3.35
C TYR A 189 6.42 8.92 -4.68
N SER A 190 7.27 9.95 -4.70
CA SER A 190 7.58 10.74 -5.91
C SER A 190 8.09 9.91 -7.08
N HIS A 191 8.86 8.86 -6.81
CA HIS A 191 9.43 7.95 -7.81
C HIS A 191 8.39 7.05 -8.50
N TYR A 192 7.18 6.92 -7.95
CA TYR A 192 6.08 6.16 -8.57
C TYR A 192 5.24 7.00 -9.55
N GLY A 193 5.78 8.13 -10.02
CA GLY A 193 5.07 9.06 -10.89
C GLY A 193 4.08 9.97 -10.14
N PHE A 194 4.09 9.97 -8.81
CA PHE A 194 3.32 10.91 -7.99
C PHE A 194 4.08 12.21 -7.84
N VAL A 195 3.85 13.18 -8.71
CA VAL A 195 4.37 14.54 -8.47
C VAL A 195 3.54 15.16 -7.35
N PRO A 196 4.11 15.43 -6.15
CA PRO A 196 3.36 16.07 -5.08
C PRO A 196 2.91 17.44 -5.57
N LEU A 197 1.60 17.66 -5.59
CA LEU A 197 1.06 19.01 -5.73
C LEU A 197 1.45 19.76 -4.46
N LYS A 198 2.61 20.43 -4.46
CA LYS A 198 2.97 21.38 -3.39
C LYS A 198 1.80 22.32 -3.25
N LEU A 199 1.21 22.39 -2.04
CA LEU A 199 0.10 23.30 -1.75
C LEU A 199 0.48 24.70 -2.25
N GLY A 200 -0.28 25.23 -3.22
CA GLY A 200 -0.06 26.55 -3.81
C GLY A 200 0.78 26.61 -5.08
N SER A 201 1.29 25.50 -5.61
CA SER A 201 2.04 25.50 -6.88
C SER A 201 1.17 25.01 -8.04
N THR A 202 0.72 25.93 -8.89
CA THR A 202 0.24 25.63 -10.25
C THR A 202 1.41 25.08 -11.06
N ILE A 203 1.58 23.76 -11.10
CA ILE A 203 2.43 23.14 -12.11
C ILE A 203 1.55 22.96 -13.35
N LYS A 204 1.93 23.63 -14.44
CA LYS A 204 1.37 23.37 -15.77
C LYS A 204 1.82 21.97 -16.19
N TYR A 205 0.86 21.10 -16.45
CA TYR A 205 1.11 19.85 -17.16
C TYR A 205 1.31 20.21 -18.63
N PHE A 206 2.51 19.95 -19.16
CA PHE A 206 2.78 19.90 -20.60
C PHE A 206 2.58 18.48 -21.10
#